data_AF-A2DTU3-F1
#
_entry.id   AF-A2DTU3-F1
#
_cell.length_a   1.000
_cell.length_b   1.000
_cell.length_c   1.000
_cell.angle_alpha   90.00
_cell.angle_beta   90.00
_cell.angle_gamma   90.00
#
_symmetry.space_group_name_H-M   'P 1'
#
loop_
_entity.id
_entity.type
_entity.pdbx_description
1 polymer ?
#
loop_
_entity_poly.entity_id
_entity_poly.type
_entity_poly.pdbx_seq_one_letter_code
_entity_poly.pdbx_strand_id
1 'polypeptide(L)'
;MSTSDVNRYDRQIRAWGFETQRRLQASKIFVKGINWTSIECMKNLILAGVGKIVIFDESNKQNTDLQVLSTLNPNTQMEFTYQPEITNYDVICLFDSDEDTIEEAIKSDKVVIVCFGVAAYLVYQQRDFHFNTESEKTDNLGYTICGGLISQMIVDHLPPLTTPVALKLDYSPSNYSAKIVSVAEASN
;
A
#
# COMPACT_ATOMS: atom_id res chain seq x y z
N MET A 1 -11.63 -12.43 15.27
CA MET A 1 -10.23 -12.67 15.65
C MET A 1 -10.21 -13.77 16.70
N SER A 2 -9.51 -14.87 16.43
CA SER A 2 -9.37 -16.00 17.35
C SER A 2 -8.37 -15.70 18.48
N THR A 3 -8.31 -16.52 19.53
CA THR A 3 -7.30 -16.39 20.61
C THR A 3 -5.87 -16.57 20.09
N SER A 4 -5.65 -17.45 19.10
CA SER A 4 -4.36 -17.58 18.42
C SER A 4 -3.98 -16.33 17.65
N ASP A 5 -4.95 -15.66 17.01
CA ASP A 5 -4.69 -14.40 16.29
C ASP A 5 -4.33 -13.29 17.27
N VAL A 6 -5.03 -13.16 18.40
CA VAL A 6 -4.71 -12.18 19.44
C VAL A 6 -3.28 -12.36 19.92
N ASN A 7 -2.83 -13.59 20.16
CA ASN A 7 -1.45 -13.87 20.56
C ASN A 7 -0.44 -13.54 19.45
N ARG A 8 -0.76 -13.85 18.18
CA ARG A 8 0.12 -13.55 17.03
C ARG A 8 0.33 -12.05 16.84
N TYR A 9 -0.74 -11.27 16.99
CA TYR A 9 -0.75 -9.83 16.72
C TYR A 9 -0.65 -8.96 17.98
N ASP A 10 -0.36 -9.53 19.15
CA ASP A 10 -0.39 -8.81 20.43
C ASP A 10 0.48 -7.52 20.42
N ARG A 11 1.71 -7.60 19.88
CA ARG A 11 2.58 -6.42 19.78
C ARG A 11 2.03 -5.35 18.84
N GLN A 12 1.42 -5.76 17.74
CA GLN A 12 0.81 -4.88 16.74
C GLN A 12 -0.45 -4.20 17.30
N ILE A 13 -1.31 -4.97 17.98
CA ILE A 13 -2.47 -4.47 18.71
C ILE A 13 -2.06 -3.44 19.76
N ARG A 14 -0.94 -3.64 20.45
CA ARG A 14 -0.41 -2.65 21.40
C ARG A 14 0.11 -1.37 20.73
N ALA A 15 0.57 -1.45 19.47
CA ALA A 15 1.09 -0.31 18.73
C ALA A 15 -0.03 0.58 18.15
N TRP A 16 -1.01 -0.01 17.48
CA TRP A 16 -2.05 0.74 16.75
C TRP A 16 -3.49 0.45 17.19
N GLY A 17 -3.68 -0.38 18.21
CA GLY A 17 -5.00 -0.67 18.77
C GLY A 17 -5.71 -1.85 18.11
N PHE A 18 -6.66 -2.41 18.86
CA PHE A 18 -7.41 -3.60 18.45
C PHE A 18 -8.30 -3.36 17.23
N GLU A 19 -8.96 -2.19 17.16
CA GLU A 19 -9.86 -1.87 16.05
C GLU A 19 -9.11 -1.73 14.72
N THR A 20 -7.95 -1.09 14.72
CA THR A 20 -7.06 -1.01 13.54
C THR A 20 -6.64 -2.40 13.08
N GLN A 21 -6.23 -3.28 14.00
CA GLN A 21 -5.89 -4.67 13.66
C GLN A 21 -7.07 -5.41 13.05
N ARG A 22 -8.27 -5.25 13.62
CA ARG A 22 -9.49 -5.88 13.12
C ARG A 22 -9.84 -5.40 11.71
N ARG A 23 -9.71 -4.09 11.44
CA ARG A 23 -9.94 -3.51 10.11
C ARG A 23 -8.92 -4.03 9.11
N LEU A 24 -7.65 -4.09 9.49
CA LEU A 24 -6.59 -4.61 8.64
C LEU A 24 -6.87 -6.07 8.23
N GLN A 25 -7.28 -6.90 9.18
CA GLN A 25 -7.69 -8.30 8.92
C GLN A 25 -8.93 -8.44 8.04
N ALA A 26 -9.82 -7.44 8.04
CA ALA A 26 -11.00 -7.42 7.18
C ALA A 26 -10.71 -6.79 5.80
N SER A 27 -9.60 -6.06 5.67
CA SER A 27 -9.31 -5.26 4.49
C SER A 27 -8.86 -6.11 3.30
N LYS A 28 -9.25 -5.64 2.12
CA LYS A 28 -8.84 -6.18 0.83
C LYS A 28 -8.07 -5.13 0.05
N ILE A 29 -6.77 -5.36 -0.14
CA ILE A 29 -5.84 -4.44 -0.79
C ILE A 29 -5.59 -4.90 -2.22
N PHE A 30 -5.75 -4.01 -3.18
CA PHE A 30 -5.36 -4.25 -4.56
C PHE A 30 -3.95 -3.73 -4.83
N VAL A 31 -3.16 -4.49 -5.58
CA VAL A 31 -1.80 -4.12 -5.98
C VAL A 31 -1.64 -4.31 -7.48
N LYS A 32 -1.37 -3.22 -8.20
CA LYS A 32 -0.96 -3.22 -9.62
C LYS A 32 0.54 -2.93 -9.71
N GLY A 33 1.26 -3.78 -10.45
CA GLY A 33 2.70 -3.64 -10.69
C GLY A 33 3.57 -4.27 -9.60
N ILE A 34 4.44 -5.21 -9.98
CA ILE A 34 5.37 -5.87 -9.06
C ILE A 34 6.80 -5.39 -9.31
N ASN A 35 7.32 -4.65 -8.34
CA ASN A 35 8.70 -4.19 -8.22
C ASN A 35 9.20 -4.36 -6.78
N TRP A 36 10.46 -4.00 -6.51
CA TRP A 36 11.07 -4.08 -5.19
C TRP A 36 10.26 -3.35 -4.09
N THR A 37 9.80 -2.12 -4.35
CA THR A 37 9.00 -1.34 -3.40
C THR A 37 7.67 -2.04 -3.07
N SER A 38 6.99 -2.57 -4.08
CA SER A 38 5.71 -3.28 -3.92
C SER A 38 5.85 -4.57 -3.11
N ILE A 39 6.91 -5.36 -3.35
CA ILE A 39 7.20 -6.60 -2.62
C ILE A 39 7.44 -6.27 -1.15
N GLU A 40 8.22 -5.23 -0.87
CA GLU A 40 8.51 -4.78 0.49
C GLU A 40 7.26 -4.23 1.19
N CYS A 41 6.41 -3.49 0.48
CA CYS A 41 5.12 -3.03 1.00
C CYS A 41 4.21 -4.22 1.35
N MET A 42 4.00 -5.16 0.42
CA MET A 42 3.16 -6.34 0.64
C MET A 42 3.68 -7.21 1.76
N LYS A 43 5.00 -7.45 1.83
CA LYS A 43 5.64 -8.19 2.93
C LYS A 43 5.23 -7.64 4.29
N ASN A 44 5.34 -6.32 4.47
CA ASN A 44 5.00 -5.67 5.72
C ASN A 44 3.49 -5.74 6.03
N LEU A 45 2.62 -5.58 5.03
CA LEU A 45 1.16 -5.74 5.19
C LEU A 45 0.76 -7.19 5.57
N ILE A 46 1.37 -8.20 4.93
CA ILE A 46 1.16 -9.61 5.24
C ILE A 46 1.61 -9.93 6.67
N LEU A 47 2.79 -9.45 7.07
CA LEU A 47 3.29 -9.61 8.44
C LEU A 47 2.42 -8.87 9.47
N ALA A 48 1.84 -7.72 9.10
CA ALA A 48 0.87 -6.98 9.90
C ALA A 48 -0.51 -7.67 9.97
N GLY A 49 -0.77 -8.67 9.11
CA GLY A 49 -2.01 -9.46 9.14
C GLY A 49 -3.15 -8.84 8.35
N VAL A 50 -2.86 -8.25 7.19
CA VAL A 50 -3.89 -7.89 6.20
C VAL A 50 -4.74 -9.11 5.82
N GLY A 51 -6.04 -8.91 5.63
CA GLY A 51 -6.97 -9.98 5.27
C GLY A 51 -6.70 -10.56 3.89
N LYS A 52 -6.62 -9.69 2.88
CA LYS A 52 -6.45 -10.13 1.49
C LYS A 52 -5.64 -9.14 0.65
N ILE A 53 -4.72 -9.67 -0.14
CA ILE A 53 -3.99 -8.96 -1.20
C ILE A 53 -4.39 -9.54 -2.55
N VAL A 54 -4.82 -8.67 -3.46
CA VAL A 54 -5.19 -9.04 -4.83
C VAL A 54 -4.22 -8.36 -5.80
N ILE A 55 -3.54 -9.17 -6.60
CA ILE A 55 -2.45 -8.72 -7.46
C ILE A 55 -2.89 -8.72 -8.92
N PHE A 56 -2.62 -7.62 -9.61
CA PHE A 56 -2.68 -7.53 -11.07
C PHE A 56 -1.29 -7.19 -11.62
N ASP A 57 -0.65 -8.19 -12.22
CA ASP A 57 0.60 -8.02 -12.95
C ASP A 57 0.62 -9.01 -14.12
N GLU A 58 0.61 -8.47 -15.33
CA GLU A 58 0.59 -9.25 -16.57
C GLU A 58 1.91 -10.00 -16.81
N SER A 59 3.01 -9.53 -16.21
CA SER A 59 4.37 -9.95 -16.52
C SER A 59 5.00 -10.92 -15.49
N ASN A 60 4.55 -10.92 -14.23
CA ASN A 60 5.31 -11.53 -13.12
C ASN A 60 4.62 -12.68 -12.34
N LYS A 61 3.75 -13.47 -12.96
CA LYS A 61 3.02 -14.55 -12.24
C LYS A 61 3.90 -15.64 -11.61
N GLN A 62 5.10 -15.87 -12.16
CA GLN A 62 6.03 -16.89 -11.66
C GLN A 62 7.13 -16.31 -10.76
N ASN A 63 6.97 -15.06 -10.31
CA ASN A 63 7.94 -14.45 -9.42
C ASN A 63 8.02 -15.23 -8.09
N THR A 64 9.21 -15.74 -7.76
CA THR A 64 9.49 -16.53 -6.56
C THR A 64 9.25 -15.74 -5.27
N ASP A 65 9.44 -14.42 -5.30
CA ASP A 65 9.20 -13.57 -4.14
C ASP A 65 7.71 -13.59 -3.77
N LEU A 66 6.80 -13.56 -4.75
CA LEU A 66 5.35 -13.66 -4.51
C LEU A 66 4.97 -15.01 -3.88
N GLN A 67 5.67 -16.08 -4.25
CA GLN A 67 5.48 -17.39 -3.61
C GLN A 67 5.92 -17.33 -2.14
N VAL A 68 7.07 -16.74 -1.84
CA VAL A 68 7.55 -16.56 -0.46
C VAL A 68 6.54 -15.73 0.35
N LEU A 69 6.07 -14.60 -0.20
CA LEU A 69 5.09 -13.72 0.46
C LEU A 69 3.84 -14.49 0.90
N SER A 70 3.32 -15.37 0.06
CA SER A 70 2.11 -16.16 0.35
C SER A 70 2.26 -17.11 1.56
N THR A 71 3.49 -17.38 2.00
CA THR A 71 3.79 -18.27 3.14
C THR A 71 4.00 -17.54 4.46
N LEU A 72 4.19 -16.20 4.43
CA LEU A 72 4.60 -15.44 5.62
C LEU A 72 3.50 -15.37 6.69
N ASN A 73 2.24 -15.35 6.28
CA ASN A 73 1.11 -15.29 7.19
C ASN A 73 -0.06 -16.15 6.70
N PRO A 74 -0.40 -17.25 7.40
CA PRO A 74 -1.50 -18.14 6.98
C PRO A 74 -2.88 -17.48 7.05
N ASN A 75 -3.01 -16.34 7.75
CA ASN A 75 -4.25 -15.60 7.85
C ASN A 75 -4.46 -14.60 6.70
N THR A 76 -3.46 -14.40 5.86
CA THR A 76 -3.54 -13.49 4.71
C THR A 76 -3.78 -14.27 3.43
N GLN A 77 -4.83 -13.93 2.71
CA GLN A 77 -5.09 -14.50 1.39
C GLN A 77 -4.38 -13.69 0.31
N MET A 78 -3.67 -14.37 -0.59
CA MET A 78 -3.11 -13.76 -1.80
C MET A 78 -3.77 -14.39 -3.02
N GLU A 79 -4.22 -13.55 -3.96
CA GLU A 79 -4.74 -14.01 -5.25
C GLU A 79 -4.29 -13.12 -6.40
N PHE A 80 -4.26 -13.69 -7.61
CA PHE A 80 -4.07 -12.94 -8.84
C PHE A 80 -5.42 -12.70 -9.51
N THR A 81 -5.61 -11.51 -10.07
CA THR A 81 -6.77 -11.17 -10.89
C THR A 81 -6.35 -10.77 -12.30
N TYR A 82 -7.28 -10.91 -13.25
CA TYR A 82 -7.15 -10.45 -14.64
C TYR A 82 -8.12 -9.33 -15.00
N GLN A 83 -9.12 -9.13 -14.16
CA GLN A 83 -10.20 -8.17 -14.37
C GLN A 83 -10.44 -7.49 -13.03
N PRO A 84 -9.58 -6.53 -12.65
CA PRO A 84 -9.76 -5.81 -11.40
C PRO A 84 -10.98 -4.89 -11.51
N GLU A 85 -11.84 -4.96 -10.49
CA GLU A 85 -12.93 -4.00 -10.30
C GLU A 85 -12.62 -3.16 -9.07
N ILE A 86 -12.25 -1.90 -9.28
CA ILE A 86 -11.76 -0.97 -8.25
C ILE A 86 -12.69 -0.91 -7.01
N THR A 87 -14.00 -0.99 -7.21
CA THR A 87 -15.01 -0.94 -6.14
C THR A 87 -14.88 -2.06 -5.11
N ASN A 88 -14.26 -3.17 -5.48
CA ASN A 88 -14.14 -4.39 -4.66
C ASN A 88 -12.96 -4.39 -3.69
N TYR A 89 -12.24 -3.27 -3.56
CA TYR A 89 -11.06 -3.14 -2.71
C TYR A 89 -11.23 -1.98 -1.74
N ASP A 90 -10.60 -2.05 -0.58
CA ASP A 90 -10.61 -0.96 0.41
C ASP A 90 -9.47 0.04 0.14
N VAL A 91 -8.34 -0.49 -0.31
CA VAL A 91 -7.13 0.26 -0.66
C VAL A 91 -6.64 -0.19 -2.04
N ILE A 92 -6.26 0.76 -2.88
CA ILE A 92 -5.75 0.55 -4.23
C ILE A 92 -4.29 0.99 -4.24
N CYS A 93 -3.36 0.09 -4.51
CA CYS A 93 -1.94 0.40 -4.63
C CYS A 93 -1.49 0.26 -6.08
N LEU A 94 -1.02 1.35 -6.66
CA LEU A 94 -0.57 1.45 -8.04
C LEU A 94 0.94 1.74 -8.04
N PHE A 95 1.74 0.75 -8.42
CA PHE A 95 3.19 0.86 -8.57
C PHE A 95 3.54 0.96 -10.04
N ASP A 96 4.29 1.99 -10.43
CA ASP A 96 4.74 2.28 -11.79
C ASP A 96 3.60 2.16 -12.84
N SER A 97 2.40 2.62 -12.48
CA SER A 97 1.20 2.51 -13.31
C SER A 97 1.04 3.71 -14.24
N ASP A 98 0.34 3.49 -15.36
CA ASP A 98 -0.04 4.51 -16.32
C ASP A 98 -1.03 5.54 -15.75
N GLU A 99 -1.02 6.74 -16.35
CA GLU A 99 -1.82 7.89 -15.92
C GLU A 99 -3.33 7.61 -15.96
N ASP A 100 -3.83 6.94 -17.01
CA ASP A 100 -5.24 6.57 -17.15
C ASP A 100 -5.72 5.71 -15.97
N THR A 101 -4.94 4.71 -15.57
CA THR A 101 -5.26 3.85 -14.41
C THR A 101 -5.27 4.64 -13.11
N ILE A 102 -4.31 5.57 -12.94
CA ILE A 102 -4.23 6.42 -11.75
C ILE A 102 -5.46 7.32 -11.68
N GLU A 103 -5.82 7.97 -12.78
CA GLU A 103 -7.01 8.81 -12.87
C GLU A 103 -8.30 8.06 -12.52
N GLU A 104 -8.45 6.83 -13.02
CA GLU A 104 -9.60 5.98 -12.69
C GLU A 104 -9.66 5.70 -11.18
N ALA A 105 -8.52 5.37 -10.58
CA ALA A 105 -8.44 5.05 -9.16
C ALA A 105 -8.75 6.26 -8.25
N ILE A 106 -8.20 7.44 -8.54
CA ILE A 106 -8.43 8.64 -7.69
C ILE A 106 -9.85 9.19 -7.80
N LYS A 107 -10.56 8.91 -8.90
CA LYS A 107 -11.98 9.25 -9.07
C LYS A 107 -12.90 8.33 -8.23
N SER A 108 -12.38 7.21 -7.72
CA SER A 108 -13.11 6.33 -6.80
C SER A 108 -13.17 6.90 -5.38
N ASP A 109 -14.06 6.35 -4.54
CA ASP A 109 -14.13 6.69 -3.11
C ASP A 109 -13.25 5.74 -2.26
N LYS A 110 -12.08 5.35 -2.78
CA LYS A 110 -11.13 4.45 -2.12
C LYS A 110 -9.87 5.19 -1.69
N VAL A 111 -9.12 4.58 -0.78
CA VAL A 111 -7.76 5.03 -0.45
C VAL A 111 -6.84 4.56 -1.57
N VAL A 112 -6.13 5.49 -2.20
CA VAL A 112 -5.26 5.21 -3.33
C VAL A 112 -3.81 5.51 -2.96
N ILE A 113 -2.94 4.54 -3.17
CA ILE A 113 -1.50 4.69 -3.13
C ILE A 113 -1.00 4.73 -4.57
N VAL A 114 -0.21 5.74 -4.91
CA VAL A 114 0.51 5.82 -6.18
C VAL A 114 1.99 5.89 -5.87
N CYS A 115 2.79 5.00 -6.46
CA CYS A 115 4.22 4.91 -6.21
C CYS A 115 5.00 4.79 -7.52
N PHE A 116 6.01 5.65 -7.67
CA PHE A 116 7.00 5.61 -8.75
C PHE A 116 8.38 5.53 -8.10
N GLY A 117 9.06 4.38 -8.19
CA GLY A 117 10.34 4.17 -7.52
C GLY A 117 10.30 4.38 -6.00
N VAL A 118 10.81 5.54 -5.54
CA VAL A 118 10.83 6.00 -4.13
C VAL A 118 9.92 7.19 -3.85
N ALA A 119 9.25 7.73 -4.87
CA ALA A 119 8.20 8.73 -4.70
C ALA A 119 6.86 8.01 -4.52
N ALA A 120 6.21 8.21 -3.38
CA ALA A 120 4.90 7.63 -3.11
C ALA A 120 3.91 8.65 -2.56
N TYR A 121 2.65 8.46 -2.86
CA TYR A 121 1.54 9.32 -2.47
C TYR A 121 0.41 8.47 -1.93
N LEU A 122 -0.26 8.95 -0.88
CA LEU A 122 -1.55 8.43 -0.44
C LEU A 122 -2.59 9.51 -0.61
N VAL A 123 -3.64 9.20 -1.36
CA VAL A 123 -4.77 10.10 -1.55
C VAL A 123 -6.08 9.42 -1.19
N TYR A 124 -7.01 10.21 -0.66
CA TYR A 124 -8.39 9.83 -0.45
C TYR A 124 -9.28 11.04 -0.73
N GLN A 125 -10.27 10.89 -1.60
CA GLN A 125 -11.17 11.97 -2.03
C GLN A 125 -10.44 13.21 -2.60
N GLN A 126 -9.33 13.00 -3.31
CA GLN A 126 -8.55 14.04 -3.99
C GLN A 126 -8.57 13.78 -5.50
N ARG A 127 -9.70 14.10 -6.14
CA ARG A 127 -10.01 13.66 -7.51
C ARG A 127 -9.18 14.37 -8.58
N ASP A 128 -8.66 15.55 -8.27
CA ASP A 128 -7.86 16.39 -9.17
C ASP A 128 -6.38 16.44 -8.74
N PHE A 129 -5.93 15.45 -7.97
CA PHE A 129 -4.56 15.41 -7.46
C PHE A 129 -3.56 15.08 -8.58
N HIS A 130 -2.52 15.89 -8.70
CA HIS A 130 -1.46 15.69 -9.67
C HIS A 130 -0.26 15.00 -9.02
N PHE A 131 0.16 13.87 -9.59
CA PHE A 131 1.29 13.09 -9.11
C PHE A 131 2.56 13.50 -9.86
N ASN A 132 3.65 13.75 -9.13
CA ASN A 132 4.96 13.76 -9.77
C ASN A 132 5.39 12.32 -10.02
N THR A 133 5.55 11.97 -11.29
CA THR A 133 5.97 10.64 -11.77
C THR A 133 7.49 10.48 -11.82
N GLU A 134 8.25 11.59 -11.70
CA GLU A 134 9.69 11.56 -11.60
C GLU A 134 10.12 11.03 -10.23
N SER A 135 11.02 10.04 -10.25
CA SER A 135 11.63 9.49 -9.06
C SER A 135 13.13 9.39 -9.23
N GLU A 136 13.85 9.71 -8.16
CA GLU A 136 15.27 9.41 -8.07
C GLU A 136 15.48 7.89 -8.09
N LYS A 137 16.60 7.45 -8.67
CA LYS A 137 17.03 6.06 -8.54
C LYS A 137 17.66 5.88 -7.16
N THR A 138 17.36 4.76 -6.53
CA THR A 138 18.00 4.34 -5.29
C THR A 138 18.49 2.89 -5.40
N ASP A 139 19.26 2.46 -4.42
CA ASP A 139 19.61 1.07 -4.21
C ASP A 139 18.47 0.27 -3.53
N ASN A 140 18.69 -1.03 -3.30
CA ASN A 140 17.69 -1.91 -2.69
C ASN A 140 17.30 -1.48 -1.27
N LEU A 141 18.20 -0.83 -0.51
CA LEU A 141 17.90 -0.33 0.82
C LEU A 141 16.85 0.78 0.77
N GLY A 142 16.98 1.72 -0.17
CA GLY A 142 15.97 2.77 -0.35
C GLY A 142 14.59 2.23 -0.70
N TYR A 143 14.50 1.25 -1.61
CA TYR A 143 13.22 0.62 -1.93
C TYR A 143 12.62 -0.12 -0.72
N THR A 144 13.46 -0.74 0.11
CA THR A 144 13.04 -1.40 1.36
C THR A 144 12.44 -0.40 2.35
N ILE A 145 13.08 0.74 2.53
CA ILE A 145 12.60 1.82 3.42
C ILE A 145 11.26 2.36 2.91
N CYS A 146 11.17 2.65 1.62
CA CYS A 146 9.96 3.20 1.01
C CYS A 146 8.80 2.20 1.09
N GLY A 147 9.02 0.93 0.74
CA GLY A 147 8.00 -0.11 0.84
C GLY A 147 7.48 -0.28 2.26
N GLY A 148 8.38 -0.25 3.25
CA GLY A 148 8.01 -0.26 4.67
C GLY A 148 7.13 0.92 5.06
N LEU A 149 7.50 2.15 4.70
CA LEU A 149 6.72 3.33 5.04
C LEU A 149 5.39 3.40 4.30
N ILE A 150 5.31 2.96 3.04
CA ILE A 150 4.04 2.86 2.31
C ILE A 150 3.09 1.91 3.04
N SER A 151 3.59 0.76 3.53
CA SER A 151 2.75 -0.16 4.32
C SER A 151 2.24 0.48 5.61
N GLN A 152 3.05 1.31 6.28
CA GLN A 152 2.64 2.06 7.46
C GLN A 152 1.58 3.12 7.12
N MET A 153 1.77 3.86 6.01
CA MET A 153 0.77 4.82 5.52
C MET A 153 -0.59 4.16 5.31
N ILE A 154 -0.60 2.94 4.75
CA ILE A 154 -1.83 2.18 4.55
C ILE A 154 -2.49 1.83 5.89
N VAL A 155 -1.74 1.28 6.85
CA VAL A 155 -2.26 0.90 8.17
C VAL A 155 -2.86 2.09 8.91
N ASP A 156 -2.20 3.24 8.85
CA ASP A 156 -2.65 4.48 9.52
C ASP A 156 -3.91 5.07 8.88
N HIS A 157 -4.20 4.74 7.62
CA HIS A 157 -5.28 5.31 6.81
C HIS A 157 -6.25 4.26 6.28
N LEU A 158 -6.43 3.15 7.00
CA LEU A 158 -7.44 2.15 6.65
C LEU A 158 -8.85 2.78 6.70
N PRO A 159 -9.71 2.51 5.71
CA PRO A 159 -11.11 2.92 5.74
C PRO A 159 -11.85 2.43 7.00
N PRO A 160 -12.95 3.11 7.40
CA PRO A 160 -13.47 4.34 6.80
C PRO A 160 -12.66 5.58 7.19
N LEU A 161 -12.38 6.43 6.21
CA LEU A 161 -11.89 7.79 6.40
C LEU A 161 -13.07 8.76 6.33
N THR A 162 -12.97 9.90 7.03
CA THR A 162 -14.07 10.89 7.12
C THR A 162 -13.73 12.23 6.50
N THR A 163 -12.46 12.44 6.15
CA THR A 163 -11.96 13.67 5.56
C THR A 163 -11.05 13.32 4.39
N PRO A 164 -10.98 14.18 3.35
CA PRO A 164 -9.97 14.04 2.31
C PRO A 164 -8.56 13.98 2.89
N VAL A 165 -7.69 13.21 2.23
CA VAL A 165 -6.29 13.03 2.64
C VAL A 165 -5.41 13.14 1.41
N ALA A 166 -4.30 13.89 1.54
CA ALA A 166 -3.23 13.91 0.56
C ALA A 166 -1.89 13.91 1.31
N LEU A 167 -1.13 12.82 1.14
CA LEU A 167 0.16 12.61 1.77
C LEU A 167 1.20 12.24 0.72
N LYS A 168 2.44 12.62 0.99
CA LYS A 168 3.61 12.26 0.20
C LYS A 168 4.66 11.59 1.09
N LEU A 169 5.27 10.54 0.57
CA LEU A 169 6.52 9.99 1.09
C LEU A 169 7.68 10.83 0.55
N ASP A 170 8.38 11.50 1.46
CA ASP A 170 9.56 12.31 1.18
C ASP A 170 10.80 11.51 1.62
N TYR A 171 11.48 10.89 0.65
CA TYR A 171 12.69 10.08 0.85
C TYR A 171 13.93 10.85 0.40
N SER A 172 14.98 10.78 1.21
CA SER A 172 16.30 11.33 0.93
C SER A 172 17.32 10.19 0.82
N PRO A 173 17.84 9.89 -0.38
CA PRO A 173 18.84 8.85 -0.57
C PRO A 173 20.17 9.15 0.13
N SER A 174 20.48 10.43 0.34
CA SER A 174 21.77 10.87 0.93
C SER A 174 22.04 10.31 2.33
N ASN A 175 20.97 10.00 3.08
CA ASN A 175 21.03 9.55 4.46
C ASN A 175 20.02 8.45 4.79
N TYR A 176 19.38 7.84 3.78
CA TYR A 176 18.34 6.83 3.95
C TYR A 176 17.21 7.25 4.91
N SER A 177 16.87 8.54 4.91
CA SER A 177 15.76 9.05 5.71
C SER A 177 14.51 9.12 4.85
N ALA A 178 13.37 8.78 5.43
CA ALA A 178 12.07 9.03 4.83
C ALA A 178 11.08 9.48 5.89
N LYS A 179 10.16 10.33 5.46
CA LYS A 179 9.06 10.85 6.28
C LYS A 179 7.80 10.97 5.44
N ILE A 180 6.67 10.99 6.13
CA ILE A 180 5.38 11.25 5.51
C ILE A 180 5.06 12.72 5.76
N VAL A 181 4.72 13.44 4.71
CA VAL A 181 4.33 14.86 4.78
C VAL A 181 2.95 15.04 4.19
N SER A 182 2.12 15.88 4.83
CA SER A 182 0.90 16.34 4.20
C SER A 182 1.26 17.27 3.05
N VAL A 183 0.60 17.05 1.92
CA VAL A 183 0.68 17.95 0.78
C VAL A 183 -0.63 18.72 0.74
N ALA A 184 -0.54 20.05 0.65
CA ALA A 184 -1.72 20.89 0.49
C ALA A 184 -2.42 20.50 -0.82
N GLU A 185 -3.75 20.59 -0.83
CA GLU A 185 -4.52 20.55 -2.07
C GLU A 185 -3.86 21.52 -3.06
N ALA A 186 -3.61 21.06 -4.29
CA ALA A 186 -3.20 21.96 -5.36
C ALA A 186 -4.27 23.05 -5.41
N SER A 187 -3.91 24.22 -4.89
CA SER A 187 -4.78 25.37 -4.88
C SER A 187 -4.90 25.78 -6.35
N ASN A 188 -6.09 25.60 -6.91
CA ASN A 188 -6.47 26.12 -8.23
C ASN A 188 -6.02 27.57 -8.41
#